data_AF-A0AAV9KRP9-F1
#
_entry.id   AF-A0AAV9KRP9-F1
#
_cell.length_a   1.000
_cell.length_b   1.000
_cell.length_c   1.000
_cell.angle_alpha   90.00
_cell.angle_beta   90.00
_cell.angle_gamma   90.00
#
_symmetry.space_group_name_H-M   'P 1'
#
loop_
_entity.id
_entity.type
_entity.pdbx_description
1 polymer ?
#
loop_
_entity_poly.entity_id
_entity_poly.type
_entity_poly.pdbx_seq_one_letter_code
_entity_poly.pdbx_strand_id
1 'polypeptide(L)'
;MATETELAKQSVLINNIPKNSVDWVMRVLVIRRGSIIPYNNSRHEGTFQTIILVDEEVTTLTFLLTLFYNGSCLLNLFQPSAA
;
A
#
# COMPACT_ATOMS: atom_id res chain seq x y z
N MET A 1 -9.04 18.56 -1.02
CA MET A 1 -7.84 17.68 -1.08
C MET A 1 -6.77 18.33 -0.23
N ALA A 2 -6.22 17.60 0.73
CA ALA A 2 -5.07 18.10 1.50
C ALA A 2 -3.85 18.23 0.57
N THR A 3 -3.06 19.27 0.77
CA THR A 3 -1.78 19.47 0.09
C THR A 3 -0.76 18.42 0.52
N GLU A 4 0.25 18.17 -0.31
CA GLU A 4 1.34 17.23 0.02
C GLU A 4 1.98 17.56 1.39
N THR A 5 2.13 18.85 1.70
CA THR A 5 2.70 19.32 2.97
C THR A 5 1.80 19.03 4.17
N GLU A 6 0.48 19.09 4.00
CA GLU A 6 -0.49 18.75 5.05
C GLU A 6 -0.53 17.24 5.29
N LEU A 7 -0.50 16.44 4.22
CA LEU A 7 -0.43 14.98 4.30
C LEU A 7 0.87 14.52 4.94
N ALA A 8 2.00 15.17 4.63
CA ALA A 8 3.28 14.90 5.24
C ALA A 8 3.27 15.08 6.77
N LYS A 9 2.56 16.07 7.28
CA LYS A 9 2.45 16.29 8.74
C LYS A 9 1.62 15.21 9.44
N GLN A 10 0.78 14.50 8.69
CA GLN A 10 -0.09 13.43 9.18
C GLN A 10 0.50 12.04 8.92
N SER A 11 1.71 11.96 8.34
CA SER A 11 2.29 10.67 7.99
C SER A 11 2.76 9.91 9.22
N VAL A 12 2.42 8.62 9.28
CA VAL A 12 2.92 7.69 10.29
C VAL A 12 3.94 6.73 9.68
N LEU A 13 4.88 6.27 10.51
CA LEU A 13 5.82 5.20 10.17
C LEU A 13 5.12 3.86 10.01
N ILE A 14 5.74 2.93 9.28
CA ILE A 14 5.13 1.64 8.95
C ILE A 14 4.76 0.85 10.21
N ASN A 15 5.63 0.82 11.22
CA ASN A 15 5.39 0.10 12.47
C ASN A 15 4.27 0.72 13.32
N ASN A 16 3.95 1.99 13.07
CA ASN A 16 2.96 2.75 13.84
C ASN A 16 1.61 2.81 13.13
N ILE A 17 1.43 2.10 12.00
CA ILE A 17 0.14 2.00 11.33
C ILE A 17 -0.85 1.30 12.27
N PRO A 18 -1.95 1.96 12.68
CA PRO A 18 -2.91 1.35 13.59
C PRO A 18 -3.67 0.24 12.88
N LYS A 19 -3.67 -0.96 13.47
CA LYS A 19 -4.32 -2.16 12.89
C LYS A 19 -5.81 -2.00 12.59
N ASN A 20 -6.49 -1.10 13.32
CA ASN A 20 -7.94 -0.88 13.23
C ASN A 20 -8.31 0.50 12.66
N SER A 21 -7.34 1.27 12.13
CA SER A 21 -7.65 2.56 11.50
C SER A 21 -8.06 2.36 10.04
N VAL A 22 -9.11 3.06 9.63
CA VAL A 22 -9.60 3.06 8.24
C VAL A 22 -8.76 3.97 7.36
N ASP A 23 -8.24 5.05 7.92
CA ASP A 23 -7.47 6.06 7.20
C ASP A 23 -6.10 6.27 7.86
N TRP A 24 -5.05 6.30 7.03
CA TRP A 24 -3.69 6.64 7.44
C TRP A 24 -2.92 7.18 6.24
N VAL A 25 -1.90 7.98 6.52
CA VAL A 25 -0.98 8.50 5.53
C VAL A 25 0.42 7.99 5.88
N MET A 26 1.21 7.59 4.90
CA MET A 26 2.61 7.22 5.10
C MET A 26 3.50 7.90 4.06
N ARG A 27 4.74 8.16 4.43
CA ARG A 27 5.80 8.59 3.52
C ARG A 27 6.82 7.47 3.41
N VAL A 28 7.01 6.96 2.20
CA VAL A 28 7.84 5.79 1.95
C VAL A 28 8.56 5.89 0.61
N LEU A 29 9.70 5.23 0.53
CA LEU A 29 10.43 4.97 -0.70
C LEU A 29 9.97 3.64 -1.30
N VAL A 30 9.60 3.65 -2.58
CA VAL A 30 9.30 2.41 -3.33
C VAL A 30 10.62 1.80 -3.81
N ILE A 31 11.04 0.69 -3.21
CA ILE A 31 12.32 0.04 -3.56
C ILE A 31 12.17 -1.05 -4.63
N ARG A 32 10.99 -1.65 -4.76
CA ARG A 32 10.74 -2.69 -5.76
C ARG A 32 9.30 -2.64 -6.24
N ARG A 33 9.12 -2.80 -7.54
CA ARG A 33 7.83 -3.04 -8.18
C ARG A 33 7.87 -4.42 -8.81
N GLY A 34 6.91 -5.26 -8.42
CA GLY A 34 6.68 -6.56 -9.02
C GLY A 34 5.99 -6.43 -10.38
N SER A 35 5.88 -7.57 -11.05
CA SER A 35 5.11 -7.68 -12.30
C SER A 35 3.64 -7.34 -12.06
N ILE A 36 3.04 -6.67 -13.04
CA ILE A 36 1.60 -6.47 -13.08
C ILE A 36 1.00 -7.76 -13.61
N ILE A 37 0.10 -8.38 -12.85
CA ILE A 37 -0.52 -9.64 -13.22
C ILE A 37 -2.04 -9.41 -13.34
N PRO A 38 -2.62 -9.61 -14.53
CA PRO A 38 -4.06 -9.50 -14.70
C PRO A 38 -4.78 -10.68 -14.04
N TYR A 39 -5.97 -10.44 -13.52
CA TYR A 39 -6.87 -11.48 -13.04
C TYR A 39 -8.27 -11.23 -13.54
N ASN A 40 -9.00 -12.31 -13.79
CA ASN A 40 -10.42 -12.29 -14.12
C ASN A 40 -11.12 -13.35 -13.27
N ASN A 41 -12.03 -12.93 -12.40
CA ASN A 41 -12.84 -13.85 -11.58
C ASN A 41 -14.33 -13.61 -11.80
N SER A 42 -15.17 -14.43 -11.17
CA SER A 42 -16.64 -14.34 -11.31
C SER A 42 -17.26 -13.02 -10.84
N ARG A 43 -16.49 -12.17 -10.15
CA ARG A 43 -16.93 -10.84 -9.70
C ARG A 43 -16.46 -9.76 -10.67
N HIS A 44 -15.16 -9.67 -10.94
CA HIS A 44 -14.58 -8.61 -11.76
C HIS A 44 -13.22 -9.00 -12.37
N GLU A 45 -12.85 -8.29 -13.44
CA GLU A 45 -11.49 -8.21 -13.94
C GLU A 45 -10.68 -7.14 -13.17
N GLY A 46 -9.38 -7.33 -13.05
CA GLY A 46 -8.46 -6.36 -12.49
C GLY A 46 -7.00 -6.74 -12.69
N THR A 47 -6.11 -5.98 -12.08
CA THR A 47 -4.68 -6.30 -12.06
C THR A 47 -4.16 -6.26 -10.63
N PHE A 48 -3.20 -7.13 -10.34
CA PHE A 48 -2.45 -7.07 -9.09
C PHE A 48 -0.98 -6.74 -9.34
N GLN A 49 -0.41 -5.95 -8.44
CA GLN A 49 1.00 -5.61 -8.45
C GLN A 49 1.55 -5.62 -7.02
N THR A 50 2.62 -6.38 -6.82
CA THR A 50 3.36 -6.32 -5.56
C THR A 50 4.26 -5.09 -5.55
N ILE A 51 4.27 -4.32 -4.47
CA ILE A 51 5.23 -3.23 -4.25
C ILE A 51 5.93 -3.42 -2.91
N ILE A 52 7.23 -3.16 -2.85
CA ILE A 52 8.00 -3.16 -1.60
C ILE A 52 8.34 -1.72 -1.28
N LEU A 53 7.93 -1.31 -0.08
CA LEU A 53 8.07 0.04 0.45
C LEU A 53 9.04 0.02 1.63
N VAL A 54 9.77 1.11 1.80
CA VAL A 54 10.68 1.34 2.94
C VAL A 54 10.39 2.71 3.52
N ASP A 55 10.25 2.79 4.84
CA ASP A 55 10.12 4.08 5.54
C ASP A 55 11.48 4.64 5.98
N GLU A 56 11.44 5.77 6.69
CA GLU A 56 12.63 6.46 7.18
C GLU A 56 13.42 5.64 8.23
N GLU A 57 12.78 4.68 8.91
CA GLU A 57 13.41 3.76 9.87
C GLU A 57 13.98 2.51 9.20
N VAL A 58 13.98 2.45 7.86
CA VAL A 58 14.40 1.27 7.09
C VAL A 58 13.48 0.06 7.35
N THR A 59 12.26 0.31 7.84
CA THR A 59 11.25 -0.74 7.97
C THR A 59 10.70 -1.07 6.59
N THR A 60 10.74 -2.34 6.22
CA THR A 60 10.23 -2.80 4.93
C THR A 60 8.79 -3.28 5.06
N LEU A 61 7.91 -2.87 4.14
CA LEU A 61 6.57 -3.46 4.02
C LEU A 61 6.27 -3.89 2.59
N THR A 62 5.72 -5.09 2.46
CA THR A 62 5.29 -5.62 1.17
C THR A 62 3.78 -5.43 1.04
N PHE A 63 3.38 -4.73 -0.01
CA PHE A 63 1.98 -4.48 -0.33
C PHE A 63 1.58 -5.22 -1.60
N LEU A 64 0.32 -5.66 -1.62
CA LEU A 64 -0.33 -6.16 -2.82
C LEU A 64 -1.35 -5.11 -3.26
N LEU A 65 -1.00 -4.34 -4.29
CA LEU A 65 -1.87 -3.35 -4.91
C LEU A 65 -2.82 -4.07 -5.85
N THR A 66 -4.12 -3.90 -5.66
CA THR A 66 -5.18 -4.41 -6.53
C THR A 66 -5.84 -3.23 -7.23
N LEU A 67 -5.72 -3.16 -8.55
CA LEU A 67 -6.31 -2.13 -9.40
C LEU A 67 -7.54 -2.72 -10.10
N PHE A 68 -8.72 -2.16 -9.83
CA PHE A 68 -9.95 -2.48 -10.55
C PHE A 68 -10.09 -1.57 -11.77
N TYR A 69 -10.64 -2.11 -12.88
CA TYR A 69 -10.83 -1.37 -14.14
C TYR A 69 -11.68 -0.10 -14.00
N ASN A 70 -12.48 0.02 -12.93
CA ASN A 70 -13.26 1.21 -12.61
C ASN A 70 -12.42 2.37 -12.04
N GLY A 71 -11.08 2.26 -12.04
CA GLY A 71 -10.16 3.27 -11.51
C GLY A 71 -10.03 3.26 -9.99
N SER A 72 -10.66 2.30 -9.30
CA SER A 72 -10.53 2.10 -7.86
C SER A 72 -9.34 1.19 -7.52
N CYS A 73 -8.51 1.63 -6.58
CA CYS A 73 -7.36 0.88 -6.06
C CYS A 73 -7.69 0.36 -4.66
N LEU A 74 -7.54 -0.93 -4.42
CA LEU A 74 -7.47 -1.50 -3.07
C LEU A 74 -6.02 -1.87 -2.77
N LEU A 75 -5.51 -1.33 -1.67
CA LEU A 75 -4.17 -1.65 -1.17
C LEU A 75 -4.33 -2.65 -0.03
N ASN A 76 -4.02 -3.93 -0.27
CA ASN A 76 -4.05 -4.93 0.79
C ASN A 76 -2.69 -5.00 1.48
N LEU A 77 -2.66 -4.64 2.77
CA LEU A 77 -1.50 -4.80 3.65
C LEU A 77 -1.26 -6.29 3.91
N PHE A 78 -0.14 -6.83 3.47
CA PHE A 78 0.41 -8.06 4.03
C PHE A 78 1.49 -7.66 5.04
N GLN A 79 1.13 -7.59 6.33
CA GLN A 79 2.16 -7.51 7.37
C GLN A 79 2.83 -8.88 7.48
N PRO A 80 4.16 -8.99 7.34
CA PRO A 80 4.84 -10.23 7.66
C PRO A 80 4.63 -10.52 9.15
N SER A 81 4.05 -11.67 9.46
CA SER A 81 4.00 -12.18 10.83
C SER A 81 5.43 -12.37 11.31
N ALA A 82 5.86 -11.64 12.33
CA ALA A 82 7.05 -11.98 13.08
C ALA A 82 6.84 -13.39 13.67
N ALA A 83 7.74 -14.31 13.35
CA ALA A 83 7.85 -15.63 13.98
C ALA A 83 8.88 -15.54 15.12
#